data_AF-A0A4Y9JS00-F1
#
_entry.id   AF-A0A4Y9JS00-F1
#
_cell.length_a   1.000
_cell.length_b   1.000
_cell.length_c   1.000
_cell.angle_alpha   90.00
_cell.angle_beta   90.00
_cell.angle_gamma   90.00
#
_symmetry.space_group_name_H-M   'P 1'
#
loop_
_entity.id
_entity.type
_entity.pdbx_description
1 polymer ?
#
loop_
_entity_poly.entity_id
_entity_poly.type
_entity_poly.pdbx_seq_one_letter_code
_entity_poly.pdbx_strand_id
1 'polypeptide(L)'
;MSELKNQLELEAEALANRQDIQEISGNDLMKIGNVLNEKRKMLRLDLQSLEWQTGVSRSTLKRMFKDPSQVKFVSIVRVAEALGIRLCFVK
;
A
#
# COMPACT_ATOMS: atom_id res chain seq x y z
N MET A 1 11.68 -37.20 -0.97
CA MET A 1 10.79 -36.72 0.13
C MET A 1 11.16 -35.31 0.60
N SER A 2 12.43 -34.92 0.67
CA SER A 2 12.84 -33.54 1.03
C SER A 2 12.58 -32.52 -0.09
N GLU A 3 12.86 -32.86 -1.34
CA GLU A 3 12.68 -31.94 -2.48
C GLU A 3 11.22 -31.59 -2.74
N LEU A 4 10.32 -32.56 -2.64
CA LEU A 4 8.86 -32.33 -2.75
C LEU A 4 8.34 -31.41 -1.63
N LYS A 5 8.88 -31.52 -0.41
CA LYS A 5 8.48 -30.66 0.71
C LYS A 5 8.92 -29.21 0.49
N ASN A 6 10.15 -29.03 0.04
CA ASN A 6 10.67 -27.69 -0.25
C ASN A 6 9.93 -27.02 -1.41
N GLN A 7 9.52 -27.76 -2.44
CA GLN A 7 8.70 -27.23 -3.54
C GLN A 7 7.30 -26.80 -3.07
N LEU A 8 6.66 -27.59 -2.22
CA LEU A 8 5.34 -27.27 -1.65
C LEU A 8 5.38 -26.04 -0.72
N GLU A 9 6.45 -25.87 0.07
CA GLU A 9 6.64 -24.67 0.91
C GLU A 9 6.84 -23.41 0.06
N LEU A 10 7.64 -23.50 -1.01
CA LEU A 10 7.85 -22.39 -1.94
C LEU A 10 6.57 -21.97 -2.67
N GLU A 11 5.73 -22.93 -3.08
CA GLU A 11 4.43 -22.64 -3.69
C GLU A 11 3.44 -22.03 -2.70
N ALA A 12 3.43 -22.50 -1.45
CA ALA A 12 2.59 -21.94 -0.39
C ALA A 12 2.96 -20.49 -0.07
N GLU A 13 4.26 -20.17 0.02
CA GLU A 13 4.75 -18.80 0.20
C GLU A 13 4.42 -17.90 -1.00
N ALA A 14 4.53 -18.41 -2.24
CA ALA A 14 4.18 -17.68 -3.45
C ALA A 14 2.66 -17.41 -3.57
N LEU A 15 1.82 -18.36 -3.15
CA LEU A 15 0.36 -18.20 -3.09
C LEU A 15 -0.06 -17.22 -2.00
N ALA A 16 0.57 -17.25 -0.83
CA ALA A 16 0.35 -16.26 0.22
C ALA A 16 0.69 -14.84 -0.27
N ASN A 17 1.79 -14.67 -1.02
CA ASN A 17 2.15 -13.39 -1.64
C ASN A 17 1.15 -12.90 -2.70
N ARG A 18 0.41 -13.81 -3.36
CA ARG A 18 -0.59 -13.44 -4.39
C ARG A 18 -1.91 -12.95 -3.79
N GLN A 19 -2.23 -13.33 -2.55
CA GLN A 19 -3.50 -12.96 -1.90
C GLN A 19 -3.59 -11.48 -1.51
N ASP A 20 -2.47 -10.75 -1.47
CA ASP A 20 -2.42 -9.32 -1.09
C ASP A 20 -2.42 -8.36 -2.28
N ILE A 21 -2.56 -8.85 -3.52
CA ILE A 21 -2.61 -7.98 -4.70
C ILE A 21 -4.03 -7.44 -4.86
N GLN A 22 -4.21 -6.17 -4.48
CA GLN A 22 -5.47 -5.47 -4.69
C GLN A 22 -5.43 -4.74 -6.04
N GLU A 23 -6.15 -5.27 -7.03
CA GLU A 23 -6.28 -4.61 -8.32
C GLU A 23 -7.21 -3.40 -8.20
N ILE A 24 -6.67 -2.22 -8.53
CA ILE A 24 -7.41 -0.96 -8.51
C ILE A 24 -7.39 -0.41 -9.94
N SER A 25 -8.57 -0.33 -10.55
CA SER A 25 -8.73 0.34 -11.84
C SER A 25 -8.28 1.80 -11.73
N GLY A 26 -7.49 2.28 -12.69
CA GLY A 26 -6.95 3.65 -12.70
C GLY A 26 -8.01 4.76 -12.65
N ASN A 27 -9.26 4.45 -13.00
CA ASN A 27 -10.38 5.39 -12.87
C ASN A 27 -10.86 5.59 -11.43
N ASP A 28 -10.39 4.76 -10.49
CA ASP A 28 -10.91 4.69 -9.13
C ASP A 28 -9.84 5.10 -8.12
N LEU A 29 -9.19 6.24 -8.38
CA LEU A 29 -8.14 6.83 -7.51
C LEU A 29 -8.58 6.90 -6.04
N MET A 30 -9.86 7.16 -5.79
CA MET A 30 -10.45 7.17 -4.44
C MET A 30 -10.21 5.87 -3.66
N LYS A 31 -10.21 4.72 -4.34
CA LYS A 31 -9.88 3.43 -3.71
C LYS A 31 -8.44 3.39 -3.21
N ILE A 32 -7.49 4.00 -3.93
CA ILE A 32 -6.09 4.10 -3.48
C ILE A 32 -6.02 4.84 -2.15
N GLY A 33 -6.69 6.00 -2.06
CA GLY A 33 -6.74 6.79 -0.82
C GLY A 33 -7.32 6.00 0.35
N ASN A 34 -8.39 5.23 0.11
CA ASN A 34 -9.00 4.37 1.11
C ASN A 34 -8.06 3.25 1.56
N VAL A 35 -7.43 2.54 0.63
CA VAL A 35 -6.50 1.43 0.92
C VAL A 35 -5.31 1.91 1.76
N LEU A 36 -4.71 3.06 1.41
CA LEU A 36 -3.63 3.65 2.20
C LEU A 36 -4.09 4.00 3.62
N ASN A 37 -5.30 4.56 3.76
CA ASN A 37 -5.85 4.91 5.06
C ASN A 37 -6.20 3.67 5.90
N GLU A 38 -6.72 2.62 5.30
CA GLU A 38 -7.00 1.36 5.98
C GLU A 38 -5.71 0.67 6.43
N LYS A 39 -4.68 0.62 5.58
CA LYS A 39 -3.38 0.06 5.96
C LYS A 39 -2.76 0.85 7.12
N ARG A 40 -2.82 2.18 7.08
CA ARG A 40 -2.41 3.04 8.20
C ARG A 40 -3.13 2.67 9.50
N LYS A 41 -4.46 2.52 9.46
CA LYS A 41 -5.27 2.13 10.64
C LYS A 41 -4.90 0.74 11.14
N MET A 42 -4.68 -0.22 10.24
CA MET A 42 -4.27 -1.59 10.57
C MET A 42 -2.93 -1.59 11.32
N LEU A 43 -1.97 -0.76 10.87
CA LEU A 43 -0.67 -0.59 11.51
C LEU A 43 -0.72 0.28 12.78
N ARG A 44 -1.90 0.80 13.16
CA ARG A 44 -2.12 1.72 14.28
C ARG A 44 -1.19 2.95 14.23
N LEU A 45 -0.84 3.39 13.02
CA LEU A 45 -0.02 4.56 12.80
C LEU A 45 -0.87 5.84 12.86
N ASP A 46 -0.47 6.76 13.73
CA ASP A 46 -1.07 8.08 13.78
C ASP A 46 -0.51 8.98 12.64
N LEU A 47 -1.19 10.09 12.37
CA LEU A 47 -0.81 10.99 11.28
C LEU A 47 0.54 11.68 11.53
N GLN A 48 0.97 11.87 12.78
CA GLN A 48 2.27 12.46 13.11
C GLN A 48 3.41 11.53 12.70
N SER A 49 3.30 10.26 13.10
CA SER A 49 4.33 9.27 12.78
C SER A 49 4.48 9.11 11.28
N LEU A 50 3.37 9.09 10.55
CA LEU A 50 3.39 8.99 9.09
C LEU A 50 4.00 10.24 8.43
N GLU A 51 3.69 11.44 8.94
CA GLU A 51 4.32 12.69 8.49
C GLU A 51 5.83 12.68 8.71
N TRP A 52 6.30 12.21 9.86
CA TRP A 52 7.72 12.07 10.16
C TRP A 52 8.44 11.07 9.24
N GLN A 53 7.83 9.92 8.98
CA GLN A 53 8.44 8.88 8.13
C GLN A 53 8.47 9.26 6.65
N THR A 54 7.46 9.99 6.18
CA THR A 54 7.28 10.27 4.74
C THR A 54 7.70 11.68 4.32
N GLY A 55 7.83 12.59 5.29
CA GLY A 55 7.99 14.03 5.04
C GLY A 55 6.75 14.70 4.41
N VAL A 56 5.63 13.99 4.32
CA VAL A 56 4.38 14.50 3.75
C VAL A 56 3.55 15.14 4.85
N SER A 57 3.19 16.41 4.66
CA SER A 57 2.48 17.16 5.69
C SER A 57 1.13 16.53 6.06
N ARG A 58 0.72 16.68 7.32
CA ARG A 58 -0.60 16.23 7.81
C ARG A 58 -1.77 16.67 6.93
N SER A 59 -1.75 17.89 6.40
CA SER A 59 -2.79 18.40 5.51
C SER A 59 -2.81 17.65 4.17
N THR A 60 -1.64 17.32 3.63
CA THR A 60 -1.49 16.52 2.42
C THR A 60 -1.91 15.08 2.63
N LEU A 61 -1.59 14.46 3.78
CA LEU A 61 -2.05 13.13 4.15
C LEU A 61 -3.58 13.06 4.24
N LYS A 62 -4.20 14.03 4.93
CA LYS A 62 -5.68 14.13 5.00
C LYS A 62 -6.31 14.30 3.63
N ARG A 63 -5.72 15.12 2.76
CA ARG A 63 -6.18 15.29 1.39
C ARG A 63 -6.02 14.01 0.58
N MET A 64 -4.89 13.33 0.68
CA MET A 64 -4.61 12.06 0.02
C MET A 64 -5.64 10.98 0.39
N PHE A 65 -6.00 10.84 1.66
CA PHE A 65 -6.99 9.84 2.07
C PHE A 65 -8.42 10.17 1.62
N LYS A 66 -8.70 11.43 1.26
CA LYS A 66 -10.02 11.87 0.81
C LYS A 66 -10.12 11.98 -0.70
N ASP A 67 -9.10 12.49 -1.36
CA ASP A 67 -9.01 12.71 -2.80
C ASP A 67 -7.53 12.69 -3.23
N PRO A 68 -7.02 11.53 -3.66
CA PRO A 68 -5.63 11.38 -4.11
C PRO A 68 -5.30 12.17 -5.39
N SER A 69 -6.29 12.54 -6.20
CA SER A 69 -6.06 13.24 -7.48
C SER A 69 -5.48 14.64 -7.29
N GLN A 70 -5.75 15.25 -6.14
CA GLN A 70 -5.29 16.59 -5.75
C GLN A 70 -3.90 16.58 -5.09
N VAL A 71 -3.23 15.42 -5.07
CA VAL A 71 -1.93 15.23 -4.42
C VAL A 71 -0.93 14.73 -5.46
N LYS A 72 0.32 15.19 -5.36
CA LYS A 72 1.38 14.73 -6.25
C LYS A 72 1.57 13.22 -6.09
N PHE A 73 1.69 12.52 -7.22
CA PHE A 73 1.92 11.07 -7.24
C PHE A 73 3.14 10.65 -6.39
N VAL A 74 4.22 11.45 -6.40
CA VAL A 74 5.40 11.20 -5.54
C VAL A 74 5.07 11.10 -4.06
N SER A 75 4.10 11.88 -3.56
CA SER A 75 3.67 11.80 -2.17
C SER A 75 2.91 10.50 -1.90
N ILE A 76 2.10 10.05 -2.87
CA ILE A 76 1.37 8.78 -2.79
C ILE A 76 2.35 7.61 -2.71
N VAL A 77 3.39 7.62 -3.56
CA VAL A 77 4.45 6.60 -3.56
C VAL A 77 5.18 6.56 -2.21
N ARG A 78 5.63 7.71 -1.69
CA ARG A 78 6.31 7.77 -0.38
C ARG A 78 5.46 7.23 0.76
N VAL A 79 4.16 7.56 0.76
CA VAL A 79 3.23 7.06 1.78
C VAL A 79 2.98 5.56 1.61
N ALA A 80 2.84 5.07 0.38
CA ALA A 80 2.69 3.64 0.11
C ALA A 80 3.93 2.85 0.60
N GLU A 81 5.14 3.33 0.29
CA GLU A 81 6.39 2.71 0.74
C GLU A 81 6.49 2.67 2.27
N ALA A 82 6.18 3.77 2.96
CA ALA A 82 6.18 3.81 4.42
C ALA A 82 5.15 2.87 5.07
N LEU A 83 4.05 2.59 4.36
CA LEU A 83 3.00 1.65 4.80
C LEU A 83 3.28 0.20 4.36
N GLY A 84 4.43 -0.06 3.71
CA GLY A 84 4.80 -1.38 3.20
C GLY A 84 3.98 -1.84 1.99
N ILE A 85 3.37 -0.91 1.25
CA ILE A 85 2.58 -1.20 0.06
C ILE A 85 3.46 -1.00 -1.18
N ARG A 86 3.47 -2.00 -2.05
CA ARG A 86 4.09 -1.90 -3.38
C ARG A 86 3.03 -1.54 -4.41
N LEU A 87 3.23 -0.45 -5.12
CA LEU A 87 2.38 -0.05 -6.24
C LEU A 87 2.91 -0.69 -7.52
N CYS A 88 2.07 -1.48 -8.19
CA CYS A 88 2.41 -2.16 -9.43
C CYS A 88 1.48 -1.67 -10.55
N PHE A 89 2.03 -1.49 -11.75
CA PHE A 89 1.24 -1.27 -12.96
C PHE A 89 1.05 -2.61 -13.66
N VAL A 90 -0.21 -2.98 -13.91
CA VAL A 90 -0.55 -4.15 -14.71
C VAL A 90 -0.79 -3.67 -16.14
N LYS A 91 -0.20 -4.35 -17.13
CA LYS A 91 -0.32 -4.05 -18.55
C LYS A 91 -1.21 -5.08 -19.24
#